data_AF-V6M3G9-F1
#
_entry.id   AF-V6M3G9-F1
#
_cell.length_a   1.000
_cell.length_b   1.000
_cell.length_c   1.000
_cell.angle_alpha   90.00
_cell.angle_beta   90.00
_cell.angle_gamma   90.00
#
_symmetry.space_group_name_H-M   'P 1'
#
loop_
_entity.id
_entity.type
_entity.pdbx_description
1 polymer ?
#
loop_
_entity_poly.entity_id
_entity_poly.type
_entity_poly.pdbx_seq_one_letter_code
_entity_poly.pdbx_strand_id
1 'polypeptide(L)'
;MPRTTLTASTLHDRPYLQTLYSTLQYRRITEDIVSTPIPQPPYAFHLEVCKMQQMLASSRLVVQRDMPVLILLCEKALEIIVSTSQHFRVRANRLIPQRGPHYVEMHTFCSSLMSLILTVQRIRTENQSGRVAIICANFLRELRVHGFDLQ
;
A
#
# COMPACT_ATOMS: atom_id res chain seq x y z
N MET A 1 -18.33 9.83 51.50
CA MET A 1 -17.35 9.90 50.40
C MET A 1 -18.04 9.44 49.11
N PRO A 2 -18.32 10.32 48.14
CA PRO A 2 -18.93 9.91 46.90
C PRO A 2 -17.88 9.33 45.94
N ARG A 3 -18.13 8.11 45.46
CA ARG A 3 -17.39 7.46 44.36
C ARG A 3 -17.63 8.26 43.08
N THR A 4 -16.58 8.86 42.53
CA THR A 4 -16.62 9.50 41.21
C THR A 4 -16.60 8.42 40.15
N THR A 5 -17.76 8.15 39.55
CA THR A 5 -17.90 7.33 38.35
C THR A 5 -17.30 8.10 37.17
N LEU A 6 -16.11 7.70 36.72
CA LEU A 6 -15.53 8.14 35.46
C LEU A 6 -16.41 7.61 34.32
N THR A 7 -17.24 8.49 33.76
CA THR A 7 -18.01 8.21 32.55
C THR A 7 -17.06 8.13 31.35
N ALA A 8 -17.19 7.06 30.57
CA ALA A 8 -16.35 6.67 29.43
C ALA A 8 -16.41 7.65 28.22
N SER A 9 -16.97 8.84 28.38
CA SER A 9 -17.34 9.75 27.29
C SER A 9 -16.29 10.82 26.97
N THR A 10 -15.11 10.82 27.60
CA THR A 10 -14.08 11.88 27.41
C THR A 10 -12.83 11.42 26.65
N LEU A 11 -12.80 10.18 26.15
CA LEU A 11 -11.65 9.64 25.41
C LEU A 11 -11.58 10.11 23.95
N HIS A 12 -12.66 10.64 23.38
CA HIS A 12 -12.72 11.02 21.96
C HIS A 12 -12.20 12.44 21.64
N ASP A 13 -12.08 13.34 22.61
CA ASP A 13 -11.73 14.76 22.36
C ASP A 13 -10.23 15.07 22.52
N ARG A 14 -9.37 14.06 22.56
CA ARG A 14 -7.93 14.23 22.74
C ARG A 14 -7.22 14.02 21.40
N PRO A 15 -6.79 15.09 20.69
CA PRO A 15 -6.12 14.96 19.38
C PRO A 15 -4.84 14.11 19.47
N TYR A 16 -4.18 14.09 20.63
CA TYR A 16 -3.04 13.23 20.94
C TYR A 16 -3.42 11.74 21.02
N LEU A 17 -4.60 11.40 21.54
CA LEU A 17 -5.10 10.02 21.51
C LEU A 17 -5.46 9.61 20.08
N GLN A 18 -6.09 10.48 19.29
CA GLN A 18 -6.36 10.21 17.88
C GLN A 18 -5.07 9.96 17.09
N THR A 19 -4.02 10.74 17.37
CA THR A 19 -2.69 10.56 16.77
C THR A 19 -2.04 9.24 17.21
N LEU A 20 -2.13 8.89 18.49
CA LEU A 20 -1.62 7.63 19.05
C LEU A 20 -2.40 6.40 18.56
N TYR A 21 -3.72 6.49 18.46
CA TYR A 21 -4.57 5.44 17.89
C TYR A 21 -4.29 5.24 16.41
N SER A 22 -4.12 6.33 15.67
CA SER A 22 -3.73 6.26 14.26
C SER A 22 -2.36 5.58 14.14
N THR A 23 -1.33 6.02 14.87
CA THR A 23 0.02 5.44 14.81
C THR A 23 0.08 3.98 15.25
N LEU A 24 -0.69 3.57 16.27
CA LEU A 24 -0.78 2.17 16.69
C LEU A 24 -1.55 1.29 15.69
N GLN A 25 -2.64 1.80 15.11
CA GLN A 25 -3.33 1.10 14.02
C GLN A 25 -2.43 0.99 12.78
N TYR A 26 -1.72 2.07 12.42
CA TYR A 26 -0.77 2.10 11.31
C TYR A 26 0.39 1.12 11.52
N ARG A 27 0.95 1.05 12.73
CA ARG A 27 2.03 0.12 13.06
C ARG A 27 1.57 -1.34 12.95
N ARG A 28 0.40 -1.67 13.51
CA ARG A 28 -0.16 -3.02 13.41
C ARG A 28 -0.45 -3.42 11.96
N ILE A 29 -1.00 -2.52 11.15
CA ILE A 29 -1.29 -2.84 9.74
C ILE A 29 0.02 -3.01 8.95
N THR A 30 1.04 -2.20 9.23
CA THR A 30 2.37 -2.34 8.59
C THR A 30 3.04 -3.65 9.01
N GLU A 31 3.03 -3.98 10.30
CA GLU A 31 3.55 -5.26 10.82
C GLU A 31 2.78 -6.45 10.22
N ASP A 32 1.45 -6.37 10.11
CA ASP A 32 0.63 -7.38 9.43
C ASP A 32 1.09 -7.58 7.98
N ILE A 33 1.17 -6.49 7.18
CA ILE A 33 1.54 -6.54 5.76
C ILE A 33 2.95 -7.09 5.54
N VAL A 34 3.91 -6.72 6.40
CA VAL A 34 5.31 -7.14 6.25
C VAL A 34 5.52 -8.58 6.76
N SER A 35 4.78 -9.00 7.78
CA SER A 35 4.93 -10.33 8.38
C SER A 35 4.15 -11.43 7.66
N THR A 36 3.24 -11.09 6.75
CA THR A 36 2.50 -12.11 6.00
C THR A 36 3.43 -12.77 4.96
N PRO A 37 3.65 -14.10 5.05
CA PRO A 37 4.37 -14.82 3.99
C PRO A 37 3.56 -14.73 2.71
N ILE A 38 4.22 -14.63 1.56
CA ILE A 38 3.60 -14.53 0.23
C ILE A 38 2.47 -15.57 0.07
N PRO A 39 1.17 -15.19 0.13
CA PRO A 39 0.10 -16.15 -0.04
C PRO A 39 0.09 -16.76 -1.45
N GLN A 40 -0.04 -18.08 -1.49
CA GLN A 40 -0.40 -18.84 -2.68
C GLN A 40 -1.89 -19.19 -2.55
N PRO A 41 -2.71 -18.94 -3.58
CA PRO A 41 -2.37 -18.49 -4.93
C PRO A 41 -2.27 -16.95 -5.10
N PRO A 42 -1.62 -16.44 -6.17
CA PRO A 42 -1.36 -15.01 -6.41
C PRO A 42 -2.54 -14.03 -6.22
N TYR A 43 -3.76 -14.44 -6.51
CA TYR A 43 -4.94 -13.60 -6.33
C TYR A 43 -5.32 -13.40 -4.85
N ALA A 44 -4.80 -14.20 -3.93
CA ALA A 44 -4.99 -14.04 -2.49
C ALA A 44 -4.37 -12.75 -1.94
N PHE A 45 -3.35 -12.21 -2.63
CA PHE A 45 -2.76 -10.90 -2.33
C PHE A 45 -3.70 -9.72 -2.55
N HIS A 46 -4.82 -9.91 -3.24
CA HIS A 46 -5.73 -8.81 -3.56
C HIS A 46 -6.14 -8.01 -2.32
N LEU A 47 -6.42 -8.67 -1.20
CA LEU A 47 -6.77 -7.99 0.05
C LEU A 47 -5.60 -7.17 0.61
N GLU A 48 -4.38 -7.68 0.56
CA GLU A 48 -3.18 -6.95 0.97
C GLU A 48 -2.96 -5.73 0.08
N VAL A 49 -3.07 -5.89 -1.24
CA VAL A 49 -2.95 -4.79 -2.21
C VAL A 49 -3.98 -3.69 -1.93
N CYS A 50 -5.24 -4.07 -1.65
CA CYS A 50 -6.28 -3.13 -1.27
C CYS A 50 -5.98 -2.41 0.06
N LYS A 51 -5.44 -3.11 1.08
CA LYS A 51 -5.02 -2.50 2.34
C LYS A 51 -3.88 -1.50 2.13
N MET A 52 -2.85 -1.88 1.36
CA MET A 52 -1.73 -0.98 1.02
C MET A 52 -2.23 0.27 0.29
N GLN A 53 -3.14 0.10 -0.66
CA GLN A 53 -3.75 1.23 -1.37
C GLN A 53 -4.52 2.14 -0.42
N GLN A 54 -5.34 1.58 0.47
CA GLN A 54 -6.09 2.36 1.46
C GLN A 54 -5.15 3.16 2.36
N MET A 55 -4.04 2.57 2.82
CA MET A 55 -3.05 3.26 3.65
C MET A 55 -2.39 4.44 2.92
N LEU A 56 -2.02 4.25 1.64
CA LEU A 56 -1.44 5.30 0.82
C LEU A 56 -2.47 6.41 0.52
N ALA A 57 -3.73 6.05 0.29
CA ALA A 57 -4.81 6.98 -0.06
C ALA A 57 -5.37 7.76 1.13
N SER A 58 -5.45 7.15 2.32
CA SER A 58 -5.94 7.80 3.55
C SER A 58 -4.95 8.83 4.10
N SER A 59 -3.68 8.72 3.70
CA SER A 59 -2.57 9.47 4.24
C SER A 59 -2.30 10.79 3.50
N ARG A 60 -3.29 11.68 3.42
CA ARG A 60 -3.10 13.03 2.83
C ARG A 60 -2.05 13.92 3.53
N LEU A 61 -1.52 13.49 4.68
CA LEU A 61 -0.52 14.22 5.49
C LEU A 61 0.61 13.34 6.06
N VAL A 62 0.53 12.01 5.92
CA VAL A 62 1.39 11.06 6.66
C VAL A 62 2.59 10.60 5.84
N VAL A 63 2.53 10.62 4.51
CA VAL A 63 3.65 10.20 3.65
C VAL A 63 4.92 11.04 3.87
N GLN A 64 4.79 12.31 4.27
CA GLN A 64 5.95 13.14 4.65
C GLN A 64 6.51 12.82 6.05
N ARG A 65 5.69 12.31 6.98
CA ARG A 65 6.12 11.99 8.36
C ARG A 65 6.58 10.53 8.52
N ASP A 66 5.89 9.59 7.88
CA ASP A 66 6.12 8.16 8.02
C ASP A 66 6.78 7.57 6.77
N MET A 67 7.90 8.19 6.41
CA MET A 67 8.82 7.75 5.37
C MET A 67 9.12 6.24 5.38
N PRO A 68 9.37 5.59 6.55
CA PRO A 68 9.64 4.15 6.58
C PRO A 68 8.47 3.28 6.09
N VAL A 69 7.24 3.70 6.34
CA VAL A 69 6.05 2.94 5.91
C VAL A 69 5.93 2.97 4.39
N LEU A 70 6.19 4.12 3.75
CA LEU A 70 6.21 4.20 2.30
C LEU A 70 7.26 3.27 1.69
N ILE A 71 8.47 3.21 2.27
CA ILE A 71 9.52 2.28 1.82
C ILE A 71 9.02 0.84 1.87
N LEU A 72 8.49 0.42 3.02
CA LEU A 72 8.01 -0.96 3.23
C LEU A 72 6.86 -1.31 2.27
N LEU A 73 5.92 -0.40 2.06
CA LEU A 73 4.81 -0.61 1.12
C LEU A 73 5.31 -0.74 -0.33
N CYS A 74 6.27 0.08 -0.74
CA CYS A 74 6.89 -0.01 -2.07
C CYS A 74 7.69 -1.31 -2.24
N GLU A 75 8.47 -1.71 -1.24
CA GLU A 75 9.22 -2.97 -1.25
C GLU A 75 8.29 -4.19 -1.32
N LYS A 76 7.23 -4.21 -0.52
CA LYS A 76 6.24 -5.29 -0.54
C LYS A 76 5.49 -5.37 -1.86
N ALA A 77 5.11 -4.23 -2.43
CA ALA A 77 4.49 -4.19 -3.74
C ALA A 77 5.41 -4.75 -4.85
N LEU A 78 6.71 -4.44 -4.81
CA LEU A 78 7.70 -5.03 -5.73
C LEU A 78 7.81 -6.53 -5.54
N GLU A 79 7.89 -7.01 -4.30
CA GLU A 79 7.94 -8.45 -3.97
C GLU A 79 6.73 -9.19 -4.56
N ILE A 80 5.53 -8.63 -4.41
CA ILE A 80 4.29 -9.16 -4.98
C ILE A 80 4.37 -9.20 -6.51
N ILE A 81 4.83 -8.13 -7.15
CA ILE A 81 4.95 -8.07 -8.62
C ILE A 81 5.93 -9.12 -9.14
N VAL A 82 7.09 -9.26 -8.50
CA VAL A 82 8.13 -10.22 -8.89
C VAL A 82 7.62 -11.65 -8.75
N SER A 83 7.06 -11.98 -7.57
CA SER A 83 6.58 -13.33 -7.26
C SER A 83 5.40 -13.76 -8.14
N THR A 84 4.61 -12.81 -8.64
CA THR A 84 3.41 -13.09 -9.44
C THR A 84 3.61 -12.82 -10.93
N SER A 85 4.82 -12.46 -11.36
CA SER A 85 5.14 -12.02 -12.72
C SER A 85 4.81 -13.03 -13.82
N GLN A 86 4.86 -14.33 -13.51
CA GLN A 86 4.46 -15.40 -14.44
C GLN A 86 2.96 -15.44 -14.74
N HIS A 87 2.11 -14.78 -13.94
CA HIS A 87 0.64 -14.86 -14.05
C HIS A 87 0.02 -13.70 -14.83
N PHE A 88 0.82 -12.70 -15.22
CA PHE A 88 0.39 -11.58 -16.05
C PHE A 88 1.48 -11.19 -17.03
N ARG A 89 1.19 -10.22 -17.89
CA ARG A 89 2.17 -9.52 -18.72
C ARG A 89 1.94 -8.04 -18.60
N VAL A 90 3.01 -7.25 -18.70
CA VAL A 90 2.90 -5.80 -18.77
C VAL A 90 2.85 -5.37 -20.23
N ARG A 91 1.84 -4.59 -20.61
CA ARG A 91 1.71 -4.00 -21.94
C ARG A 91 1.08 -2.63 -21.85
N ALA A 92 1.73 -1.62 -22.45
CA ALA A 92 1.26 -0.24 -22.44
C ALA A 92 0.88 0.24 -21.02
N ASN A 93 1.76 -0.03 -20.04
CA ASN A 93 1.56 0.30 -18.62
C ASN A 93 0.34 -0.33 -17.97
N ARG A 94 -0.11 -1.48 -18.48
CA ARG A 94 -1.21 -2.25 -17.91
C ARG A 94 -0.77 -3.67 -17.60
N LEU A 95 -1.27 -4.18 -16.48
CA LEU A 95 -1.19 -5.57 -16.11
C LEU A 95 -2.28 -6.36 -16.83
N ILE A 96 -1.88 -7.27 -17.72
CA ILE A 96 -2.77 -8.15 -18.46
C ILE A 96 -2.66 -9.56 -17.86
N PRO A 97 -3.68 -10.07 -17.14
CA PRO A 97 -3.65 -11.42 -16.60
C PRO A 97 -3.59 -12.46 -17.73
N GLN A 98 -2.85 -13.55 -17.50
CA GLN A 98 -2.86 -14.68 -18.42
C GLN A 98 -4.20 -15.43 -18.34
N ARG A 99 -4.68 -15.94 -19.48
CA ARG A 99 -5.92 -16.72 -19.54
C ARG A 99 -5.74 -18.06 -18.82
N GLY A 100 -6.69 -18.42 -17.97
CA GLY A 100 -6.66 -19.64 -17.19
C GLY A 100 -7.90 -19.80 -16.30
N PRO A 101 -7.95 -20.86 -15.47
CA PRO A 101 -9.11 -21.17 -14.62
C PRO A 101 -9.42 -20.10 -13.56
N HIS A 102 -8.44 -19.25 -13.21
CA HIS A 102 -8.57 -18.16 -12.24
C HIS A 102 -8.44 -16.78 -12.87
N TYR A 103 -8.86 -16.64 -14.14
CA TYR A 103 -8.69 -15.40 -14.89
C TYR A 103 -9.42 -14.21 -14.24
N VAL A 104 -10.61 -14.43 -13.66
CA VAL A 104 -11.43 -13.36 -13.07
C VAL A 104 -10.77 -12.80 -11.81
N GLU A 105 -10.28 -13.68 -10.95
CA GLU A 105 -9.56 -13.34 -9.73
C GLU A 105 -8.23 -12.67 -10.06
N MET A 106 -7.50 -13.20 -11.03
CA MET A 106 -6.25 -12.60 -11.52
C MET A 106 -6.48 -11.24 -12.17
N HIS A 107 -7.57 -11.05 -12.90
CA HIS A 107 -7.94 -9.74 -13.46
C HIS A 107 -8.21 -8.72 -12.36
N THR A 108 -8.95 -9.13 -11.32
CA THR A 108 -9.26 -8.29 -10.16
C THR A 108 -7.98 -7.92 -9.41
N PHE A 109 -7.10 -8.90 -9.16
CA PHE A 109 -5.79 -8.69 -8.57
C PHE A 109 -4.92 -7.72 -9.40
N CYS A 110 -4.81 -7.93 -10.72
CA CYS A 110 -4.06 -7.05 -11.62
C CYS A 110 -4.60 -5.61 -11.60
N SER A 111 -5.93 -5.44 -11.54
CA SER A 111 -6.56 -4.13 -11.44
C SER A 111 -6.19 -3.41 -10.14
N SER A 112 -6.26 -4.11 -9.00
CA SER A 112 -5.86 -3.55 -7.70
C SER A 112 -4.37 -3.21 -7.66
N LEU A 113 -3.51 -4.08 -8.20
CA LEU A 113 -2.07 -3.86 -8.24
C LEU A 113 -1.74 -2.64 -9.10
N MET A 114 -2.43 -2.48 -10.23
CA MET A 114 -2.29 -1.29 -11.05
C MET A 114 -2.74 -0.02 -10.30
N SER A 115 -3.85 -0.08 -9.57
CA SER A 115 -4.35 1.03 -8.76
C SER A 115 -3.36 1.45 -7.68
N LEU A 116 -2.68 0.49 -7.04
CA LEU A 116 -1.60 0.76 -6.08
C LEU A 116 -0.44 1.50 -6.75
N ILE A 117 0.03 1.02 -7.89
CA ILE A 117 1.13 1.64 -8.66
C ILE A 117 0.77 3.09 -9.03
N LEU A 118 -0.45 3.33 -9.52
CA LEU A 118 -0.93 4.67 -9.86
C LEU A 118 -1.03 5.57 -8.63
N THR A 119 -1.34 5.02 -7.45
CA THR A 119 -1.35 5.78 -6.19
C THR A 119 0.06 6.25 -5.85
N VAL A 120 1.08 5.40 -6.00
CA VAL A 120 2.48 5.80 -5.79
C VAL A 120 2.94 6.83 -6.83
N GLN A 121 2.55 6.67 -8.10
CA GLN A 121 2.84 7.66 -9.14
C GLN A 121 2.20 9.01 -8.82
N ARG A 122 0.95 9.01 -8.36
CA ARG A 122 0.27 10.22 -7.92
C ARG A 122 0.99 10.90 -6.76
N ILE A 123 1.37 10.14 -5.73
CA ILE A 123 2.15 10.66 -4.59
C ILE A 123 3.44 11.33 -5.07
N ARG A 124 4.15 10.73 -6.04
CA ARG A 124 5.33 11.33 -6.67
C ARG A 124 5.01 12.65 -7.38
N THR A 125 3.93 12.70 -8.16
CA THR A 125 3.55 13.93 -8.88
C THR A 125 3.15 15.07 -7.95
N GLU A 126 2.51 14.74 -6.83
CA GLU A 126 2.08 15.70 -5.81
C GLU A 126 3.26 16.13 -4.90
N ASN A 127 4.31 15.32 -4.77
CA ASN A 127 5.50 15.60 -3.96
C ASN A 127 6.75 15.63 -4.84
N GLN A 128 7.03 16.79 -5.46
CA GLN A 128 8.11 16.93 -6.44
C GLN A 128 9.51 17.13 -5.82
N SER A 129 9.61 17.31 -4.50
CA SER A 129 10.89 17.50 -3.82
C SER A 129 10.95 16.75 -2.50
N GLY A 130 12.17 16.42 -2.06
CA GLY A 130 12.43 15.73 -0.81
C GLY A 130 12.44 14.20 -0.91
N ARG A 131 12.52 13.54 0.24
CA ARG A 131 12.76 12.10 0.33
C ARG A 131 11.61 11.25 -0.23
N VAL A 132 10.36 11.71 -0.10
CA VAL A 132 9.17 11.03 -0.67
C VAL A 132 9.33 10.86 -2.18
N ALA A 133 9.71 11.93 -2.87
CA ALA A 133 9.93 11.93 -4.31
C ALA A 133 10.97 10.88 -4.73
N ILE A 134 12.06 10.77 -3.95
CA ILE A 134 13.16 9.82 -4.20
C ILE A 134 12.67 8.37 -4.06
N ILE A 135 11.91 8.05 -3.02
CA ILE A 135 11.40 6.68 -2.81
C ILE A 135 10.45 6.29 -3.93
N CYS A 136 9.46 7.15 -4.23
CA CYS A 136 8.53 6.85 -5.30
C CYS A 136 9.26 6.74 -6.65
N ALA A 137 10.27 7.59 -6.91
CA ALA A 137 11.07 7.49 -8.12
C ALA A 137 11.90 6.19 -8.19
N ASN A 138 12.45 5.72 -7.07
CA ASN A 138 13.16 4.44 -7.00
C ASN A 138 12.21 3.28 -7.26
N PHE A 139 11.05 3.23 -6.59
CA PHE A 139 10.02 2.22 -6.84
C PHE A 139 9.59 2.18 -8.33
N LEU A 140 9.27 3.34 -8.91
CA LEU A 140 8.88 3.41 -10.32
C LEU A 140 10.02 3.03 -11.26
N ARG A 141 11.28 3.28 -10.89
CA ARG A 141 12.46 2.84 -11.66
C ARG A 141 12.58 1.32 -11.64
N GLU A 142 12.42 0.67 -10.49
CA GLU A 142 12.43 -0.79 -10.39
C GLU A 142 11.32 -1.42 -11.24
N LEU A 143 10.12 -0.82 -11.26
CA LEU A 143 9.04 -1.27 -12.14
C LEU A 143 9.40 -1.24 -13.64
N ARG A 144 10.33 -0.37 -14.07
CA ARG A 144 10.78 -0.35 -15.48
C ARG A 144 11.47 -1.64 -15.88
N VAL A 145 12.18 -2.28 -14.97
CA VAL A 145 12.79 -3.59 -15.19
C VAL A 145 11.72 -4.66 -15.47
N HIS A 146 10.50 -4.45 -14.97
CA HIS A 146 9.36 -5.34 -15.18
C HIS A 146 8.45 -4.93 -16.35
N GLY A 147 8.91 -4.00 -17.22
CA GLY A 147 8.21 -3.62 -18.45
C GLY A 147 7.18 -2.49 -18.30
N PHE A 148 7.16 -1.80 -17.15
CA PHE A 148 6.37 -0.58 -16.98
C PHE A 148 7.15 0.64 -17.47
N ASP A 149 6.53 1.47 -18.30
CA ASP A 149 7.06 2.77 -18.75
C ASP A 149 6.24 3.92 -18.17
N LEU A 150 6.30 4.07 -16.84
CA LEU A 150 5.59 5.11 -16.10
C LEU A 150 6.47 6.38 -16.08
N GLN A 151 5.93 7.47 -16.66
CA GLN A 151 6.55 8.80 -16.70
C GLN A 151 6.42 9.52 -15.35
#